data_AF-A0A922MF62-F1
#
_entry.id   AF-A0A922MF62-F1
#
_cell.length_a   1.000
_cell.length_b   1.000
_cell.length_c   1.000
_cell.angle_alpha   90.00
_cell.angle_beta   90.00
_cell.angle_gamma   90.00
#
_symmetry.space_group_name_H-M   'P 1'
#
loop_
_entity.id
_entity.type
_entity.pdbx_description
1 polymer ?
#
loop_
_entity_poly.entity_id
_entity_poly.type
_entity_poly.pdbx_seq_one_letter_code
_entity_poly.pdbx_strand_id
1 'polypeptide(L)'
;MVENGASSGGSDSPSATCSRSGLLETLVRGVWYRVHCTLEEDYLSVCLDDGYDATTTLNGTLNNNNVETPNSDFTEVPEAIANQKRLVQVVKSDNNGLGISIKGGIENNMPILISKIFKGMAADLTEQLYVGDAILSVNGEDLKDATHEEAVKALKRAGKMVQLEVKYLREVTPYFRKASIISEVGWELQRGFMADVPPSPPSPRRRRADTRYVPLLMACIAKNLRHRDPEERTIEIYSPDGVHALALRASSAQGATGWHRALHAAVRRAARAALARARPRLRPLLGDVRYAGWLARRPPQDHMSASGGSDSSDEADGWQPTFVAITDREIRLYEAAPWSGEAWCAPAECFGLAATRLAWWRRAAGGAAALGLRAGTPAGLAVRALRADTPHDLAAVAGALVDGAHHAVRAMP
;
A
#
# COMPACT_ATOMS: atom_id res chain seq x y z
N MET A 1 -63.86 -0.22 11.85
CA MET A 1 -63.12 1.03 11.56
C MET A 1 -62.22 1.32 12.74
N VAL A 2 -60.90 1.16 12.53
CA VAL A 2 -59.74 1.72 13.26
C VAL A 2 -59.62 1.34 14.75
N GLU A 3 -58.95 0.25 15.15
CA GLU A 3 -57.50 -0.07 15.20
C GLU A 3 -56.58 0.84 16.04
N ASN A 4 -56.18 0.27 17.19
CA ASN A 4 -54.82 0.12 17.72
C ASN A 4 -53.92 1.35 17.95
N GLY A 5 -53.83 1.76 19.22
CA GLY A 5 -52.67 2.44 19.79
C GLY A 5 -51.84 1.46 20.62
N ALA A 6 -50.64 1.11 20.14
CA ALA A 6 -49.59 0.52 20.96
C ALA A 6 -48.23 1.11 20.55
N SER A 7 -47.63 1.80 21.50
CA SER A 7 -46.28 2.33 21.50
C SER A 7 -45.24 1.24 21.24
N SER A 8 -44.28 1.51 20.35
CA SER A 8 -42.97 0.85 20.40
C SER A 8 -41.89 1.90 20.15
N GLY A 9 -40.99 2.01 21.14
CA GLY A 9 -39.84 2.89 21.11
C GLY A 9 -38.86 2.47 20.03
N GLY A 10 -38.38 3.44 19.25
CA GLY A 10 -37.27 3.26 18.35
C GLY A 10 -36.00 3.02 19.15
N SER A 11 -35.48 1.80 19.11
CA SER A 11 -34.13 1.49 19.53
C SER A 11 -33.15 2.02 18.47
N ASP A 12 -32.52 3.15 18.76
CA ASP A 12 -31.31 3.60 18.09
C ASP A 12 -30.24 2.51 18.21
N SER A 13 -29.91 1.89 17.09
CA SER A 13 -28.83 0.91 16.99
C SER A 13 -27.50 1.65 16.72
N PRO A 14 -26.49 1.57 17.58
CA PRO A 14 -25.22 2.23 17.38
C PRO A 14 -24.24 1.27 16.68
N SER A 15 -24.17 1.30 15.35
CA SER A 15 -23.01 0.89 14.52
C SER A 15 -23.41 0.63 13.07
N ALA A 16 -23.62 1.70 12.29
CA ALA A 16 -23.51 1.56 10.84
C ALA A 16 -22.02 1.45 10.49
N THR A 17 -21.47 0.24 10.54
CA THR A 17 -20.16 -0.06 9.96
C THR A 17 -20.22 0.28 8.47
N CYS A 18 -19.48 1.31 8.05
CA CYS A 18 -19.38 1.69 6.65
C CYS A 18 -18.47 0.67 5.93
N SER A 19 -19.02 -0.52 5.66
CA SER A 19 -18.39 -1.44 4.72
C SER A 19 -18.67 -0.90 3.30
N ARG A 20 -17.60 -0.56 2.58
CA ARG A 20 -17.68 -0.10 1.20
C ARG A 20 -16.95 -1.10 0.33
N SER A 21 -17.66 -1.72 -0.60
CA SER A 21 -17.05 -2.61 -1.60
C SER A 21 -17.28 -2.08 -3.00
N GLY A 22 -16.41 -2.48 -3.93
CA GLY A 22 -16.59 -2.17 -5.34
C GLY A 22 -15.35 -2.40 -6.19
N LEU A 23 -15.53 -2.31 -7.49
CA LEU A 23 -14.48 -2.45 -8.47
C LEU A 23 -13.64 -1.17 -8.59
N LEU A 24 -12.34 -1.35 -8.60
CA LEU A 24 -11.30 -0.35 -8.83
C LEU A 24 -10.22 -0.95 -9.73
N GLU A 25 -9.21 -0.15 -10.06
CA GLU A 25 -7.98 -0.63 -10.66
C GLU A 25 -6.80 -0.31 -9.73
N THR A 26 -5.77 -1.16 -9.71
CA THR A 26 -4.52 -0.93 -8.97
C THR A 26 -3.34 -0.84 -9.95
N LEU A 27 -2.38 0.04 -9.67
CA LEU A 27 -1.17 0.16 -10.48
C LEU A 27 -0.08 -0.79 -9.97
N VAL A 28 0.42 -1.68 -10.83
CA VAL A 28 1.56 -2.56 -10.55
C VAL A 28 2.49 -2.56 -11.75
N ARG A 29 3.77 -2.25 -11.55
CA ARG A 29 4.80 -2.19 -12.61
C ARG A 29 4.38 -1.38 -13.85
N GLY A 30 3.68 -0.26 -13.64
CA GLY A 30 3.20 0.62 -14.71
C GLY A 30 1.91 0.18 -15.40
N VAL A 31 1.32 -0.96 -15.01
CA VAL A 31 0.08 -1.50 -15.60
C VAL A 31 -1.06 -1.44 -14.58
N TRP A 32 -2.25 -1.03 -15.04
CA TRP A 32 -3.46 -1.00 -14.23
C TRP A 32 -4.19 -2.34 -14.29
N TYR A 33 -4.45 -2.93 -13.13
CA TYR A 33 -5.16 -4.21 -12.98
C TYR A 33 -6.50 -4.02 -12.29
N ARG A 34 -7.56 -4.61 -12.83
CA ARG A 34 -8.88 -4.60 -12.18
C ARG A 34 -8.83 -5.37 -10.86
N VAL A 35 -9.34 -4.74 -9.82
CA VAL A 35 -9.40 -5.29 -8.46
C VAL A 35 -10.77 -5.05 -7.87
N HIS A 36 -11.23 -6.01 -7.09
CA HIS A 36 -12.34 -5.82 -6.17
C HIS A 36 -11.78 -5.39 -4.81
N CYS A 37 -12.21 -4.23 -4.34
CA CYS A 37 -11.79 -3.68 -3.05
C CYS A 37 -12.93 -3.74 -2.04
N THR A 38 -12.64 -4.12 -0.80
CA THR A 38 -13.57 -3.99 0.33
C THR A 38 -12.90 -3.25 1.48
N LEU A 39 -13.47 -2.11 1.85
CA LEU A 39 -13.03 -1.30 2.98
C LEU A 39 -13.72 -1.78 4.25
N GLU A 40 -12.90 -2.17 5.22
CA GLU A 40 -13.30 -2.51 6.58
C GLU A 40 -12.82 -1.40 7.56
N GLU A 41 -12.99 -1.62 8.87
CA GLU A 41 -12.67 -0.60 9.87
C GLU A 41 -11.17 -0.27 9.97
N ASP A 42 -10.32 -1.28 9.86
CA ASP A 42 -8.87 -1.20 10.13
C ASP A 42 -8.00 -1.62 8.93
N TYR A 43 -8.59 -2.20 7.88
CA TYR A 43 -7.89 -2.57 6.64
C TYR A 43 -8.73 -2.35 5.38
N LEU A 44 -8.04 -2.29 4.24
CA LEU A 44 -8.62 -2.38 2.90
C LEU A 44 -8.23 -3.74 2.30
N SER A 45 -9.21 -4.57 1.94
CA SER A 45 -8.92 -5.76 1.14
C SER A 45 -8.87 -5.40 -0.34
N VAL A 46 -7.91 -5.97 -1.05
CA VAL A 46 -7.69 -5.81 -2.49
C VAL A 46 -7.57 -7.21 -3.09
N CYS A 47 -8.55 -7.61 -3.89
CA CYS A 47 -8.57 -8.89 -4.59
C CYS A 47 -8.46 -8.65 -6.09
N LEU A 48 -7.61 -9.39 -6.81
CA LEU A 48 -7.58 -9.32 -8.27
C LEU A 48 -8.89 -9.88 -8.85
N ASP A 49 -9.43 -9.20 -9.86
CA ASP A 49 -10.64 -9.63 -10.56
C ASP A 49 -10.32 -10.82 -11.50
N ASP A 50 -11.15 -11.86 -11.48
CA ASP A 50 -10.94 -13.09 -12.24
C ASP A 50 -11.24 -12.92 -13.73
N GLY A 51 -12.01 -11.89 -14.12
CA GLY A 51 -12.40 -11.62 -15.50
C GLY A 51 -11.31 -10.99 -16.38
N TYR A 52 -10.09 -10.80 -15.87
CA TYR A 52 -8.97 -10.34 -16.70
C TYR A 52 -8.34 -11.54 -17.40
N ASP A 53 -8.88 -11.88 -18.57
CA ASP A 53 -8.28 -12.85 -19.48
C ASP A 53 -6.80 -12.50 -19.72
N ALA A 54 -6.00 -13.56 -19.80
CA ALA A 54 -4.57 -13.53 -20.01
C ALA A 54 -4.17 -13.06 -21.44
N THR A 55 -4.74 -11.96 -21.93
CA THR A 55 -4.57 -11.43 -23.29
C THR A 55 -3.91 -10.04 -23.36
N THR A 56 -3.31 -9.54 -22.29
CA THR A 56 -2.22 -8.54 -22.46
C THR A 56 -1.00 -9.23 -23.06
N THR A 57 -1.08 -9.44 -24.38
CA THR A 57 0.04 -9.18 -25.26
C THR A 57 0.54 -7.78 -24.94
N LEU A 58 1.85 -7.65 -24.71
CA LEU A 58 2.58 -6.40 -24.60
C LEU A 58 2.61 -5.69 -25.97
N ASN A 59 1.44 -5.38 -26.54
CA ASN A 59 1.31 -4.52 -27.72
C ASN A 59 0.82 -3.15 -27.28
N GLY A 60 1.77 -2.37 -26.76
CA GLY A 60 1.62 -0.94 -26.51
C GLY A 60 2.92 -0.24 -26.87
N THR A 61 3.00 0.22 -28.12
CA THR A 61 4.03 1.14 -28.63
C THR A 61 4.09 2.40 -27.76
N LEU A 62 5.12 2.50 -26.93
CA LEU A 62 5.56 3.76 -26.32
C LEU A 62 7.09 3.86 -26.48
N ASN A 63 7.49 4.59 -27.52
CA ASN A 63 8.80 5.24 -27.56
C ASN A 63 8.96 6.12 -26.32
N ASN A 64 9.97 5.88 -25.47
CA ASN A 64 11.23 6.64 -25.46
C ASN A 64 12.01 6.42 -24.15
N ASN A 65 13.25 5.96 -24.31
CA ASN A 65 14.46 6.18 -23.51
C ASN A 65 14.53 5.91 -21.98
N ASN A 66 15.31 4.85 -21.70
CA ASN A 66 16.35 4.74 -20.66
C ASN A 66 15.93 4.50 -19.21
N VAL A 67 15.68 3.23 -18.85
CA VAL A 67 16.35 2.49 -17.75
C VAL A 67 16.26 1.00 -18.11
N GLU A 68 17.38 0.28 -18.07
CA GLU A 68 17.44 -1.17 -18.26
C GLU A 68 16.61 -1.88 -17.17
N THR A 69 15.37 -2.26 -17.48
CA THR A 69 14.61 -3.23 -16.70
C THR A 69 15.02 -4.64 -17.16
N PRO A 70 15.44 -5.55 -16.27
CA PRO A 70 15.75 -6.92 -16.68
C PRO A 70 14.48 -7.58 -17.19
N ASN A 71 14.56 -8.14 -18.41
CA ASN A 71 13.54 -8.87 -19.12
C ASN A 71 12.60 -9.67 -18.20
N SER A 72 11.29 -9.47 -18.40
CA SER A 72 10.27 -10.40 -17.95
C SER A 72 10.55 -11.79 -18.50
N ASP A 73 10.86 -12.74 -17.62
CA ASP A 73 11.23 -14.14 -17.86
C ASP A 73 10.10 -15.03 -18.44
N PHE A 74 9.16 -14.44 -19.18
CA PHE A 74 8.07 -15.17 -19.83
C PHE A 74 8.35 -15.27 -21.33
N THR A 75 9.09 -16.30 -21.74
CA THR A 75 9.13 -16.73 -23.14
C THR A 75 7.73 -17.16 -23.56
N GLU A 76 7.20 -16.55 -24.61
CA GLU A 76 5.88 -16.83 -25.16
C GLU A 76 5.83 -18.29 -25.62
N VAL A 77 5.05 -19.13 -24.93
CA VAL A 77 4.96 -20.57 -25.22
C VAL A 77 4.12 -20.78 -26.47
N PRO A 78 4.65 -21.42 -27.54
CA PRO A 78 3.88 -21.70 -28.75
C PRO A 78 2.58 -22.46 -28.46
N GLU A 79 1.47 -22.06 -29.08
CA GLU A 79 0.13 -22.62 -28.82
C GLU A 79 0.04 -24.13 -29.05
N ALA A 80 0.90 -24.69 -29.90
CA ALA A 80 0.99 -26.13 -30.16
C ALA A 80 1.46 -26.95 -28.94
N ILE A 81 2.07 -26.31 -27.93
CA ILE A 81 2.68 -26.94 -26.76
C ILE A 81 1.80 -26.83 -25.50
N ALA A 82 0.87 -25.87 -25.48
CA ALA A 82 -0.02 -25.67 -24.35
C ALA A 82 -0.92 -26.90 -24.14
N ASN A 83 -1.04 -27.37 -22.90
CA ASN A 83 -1.80 -28.56 -22.49
C ASN A 83 -1.35 -29.92 -23.05
N GLN A 84 -0.26 -30.01 -23.81
CA GLN A 84 0.35 -31.29 -24.16
C GLN A 84 1.32 -31.74 -23.07
N LYS A 85 1.37 -33.06 -22.86
CA LYS A 85 2.39 -33.65 -21.99
C LYS A 85 3.71 -33.72 -22.74
N ARG A 86 4.76 -33.21 -22.12
CA ARG A 86 6.12 -33.21 -22.63
C ARG A 86 7.01 -34.04 -21.72
N LEU A 87 7.88 -34.84 -22.31
CA LEU A 87 8.90 -35.56 -21.57
C LEU A 87 10.22 -34.82 -21.80
N VAL A 88 10.72 -34.17 -20.75
CA VAL A 88 11.92 -33.33 -20.81
C VAL A 88 13.01 -34.01 -20.01
N GLN A 89 14.17 -34.17 -20.63
CA GLN A 89 15.33 -34.74 -19.98
C GLN A 89 16.31 -33.63 -19.62
N VAL A 90 16.63 -33.51 -18.34
CA VAL A 90 17.59 -32.53 -17.83
C VAL A 90 18.78 -33.26 -17.22
N VAL A 91 19.99 -32.87 -17.62
CA VAL A 91 21.24 -33.40 -17.09
C VAL A 91 21.82 -32.38 -16.12
N LYS A 92 21.91 -32.75 -14.83
CA LYS A 92 22.52 -31.93 -13.79
C LYS A 92 24.02 -31.80 -14.03
N SER A 93 24.56 -30.61 -13.80
CA SER A 93 26.02 -30.39 -13.81
C SER A 93 26.63 -30.92 -12.51
N ASP A 94 27.89 -31.36 -12.55
CA ASP A 94 28.51 -32.11 -11.45
C ASP A 94 28.59 -31.35 -10.10
N ASN A 95 28.41 -30.01 -10.11
CA ASN A 95 28.35 -29.16 -8.91
C ASN A 95 27.06 -28.33 -8.76
N ASN A 96 26.11 -28.41 -9.68
CA ASN A 96 24.90 -27.56 -9.66
C ASN A 96 23.61 -28.40 -9.65
N GLY A 97 22.62 -27.93 -8.89
CA GLY A 97 21.29 -28.53 -8.87
C GLY A 97 20.54 -28.35 -10.20
N LEU A 98 19.31 -28.88 -10.25
CA LEU A 98 18.46 -28.82 -11.44
C LEU A 98 18.20 -27.38 -11.95
N GLY A 99 18.22 -26.38 -11.07
CA GLY A 99 18.06 -24.97 -11.47
C GLY A 99 16.60 -24.53 -11.62
N ILE A 100 15.67 -25.19 -10.92
CA ILE A 100 14.26 -24.79 -10.85
C ILE A 100 13.81 -24.59 -9.41
N SER A 101 12.83 -23.72 -9.22
CA SER A 101 12.07 -23.59 -7.97
C SER A 101 10.66 -24.11 -8.19
N ILE A 102 10.15 -24.95 -7.30
CA ILE A 102 8.78 -25.49 -7.38
C ILE A 102 7.87 -24.88 -6.32
N LYS A 103 6.56 -24.83 -6.61
CA LYS A 103 5.47 -24.50 -5.67
C LYS A 103 4.33 -25.49 -5.85
N GLY A 104 3.36 -25.45 -4.93
CA GLY A 104 2.21 -26.36 -4.94
C GLY A 104 2.49 -27.64 -4.15
N GLY A 105 1.51 -28.52 -4.18
CA GLY A 105 1.39 -29.73 -3.36
C GLY A 105 -0.09 -29.95 -3.01
N ILE A 106 -0.47 -31.21 -2.80
CA ILE A 106 -1.85 -31.56 -2.48
C ILE A 106 -2.38 -30.82 -1.24
N GLU A 107 -1.50 -30.49 -0.28
CA GLU A 107 -1.82 -29.71 0.92
C GLU A 107 -2.28 -28.27 0.62
N ASN A 108 -1.92 -27.75 -0.55
CA ASN A 108 -2.31 -26.42 -1.04
C ASN A 108 -3.41 -26.49 -2.11
N ASN A 109 -4.01 -27.67 -2.35
CA ASN A 109 -4.96 -27.93 -3.46
C ASN A 109 -4.41 -27.45 -4.82
N MET A 110 -3.11 -27.63 -5.07
CA MET A 110 -2.43 -27.15 -6.27
C MET A 110 -1.42 -28.20 -6.74
N PRO A 111 -1.33 -28.51 -8.05
CA PRO A 111 -0.32 -29.44 -8.55
C PRO A 111 1.10 -28.90 -8.33
N ILE A 112 2.10 -29.78 -8.41
CA ILE A 112 3.51 -29.38 -8.34
C ILE A 112 3.88 -28.61 -9.60
N LEU A 113 4.29 -27.35 -9.46
CA LEU A 113 4.48 -26.41 -10.56
C LEU A 113 5.87 -25.75 -10.52
N ILE A 114 6.46 -25.50 -11.69
CA ILE A 114 7.68 -24.72 -11.83
C ILE A 114 7.37 -23.24 -11.64
N SER A 115 7.86 -22.68 -10.54
CA SER A 115 7.67 -21.28 -10.15
C SER A 115 8.76 -20.34 -10.67
N LYS A 116 9.98 -20.84 -10.87
CA LYS A 116 11.13 -20.09 -11.39
C LYS A 116 12.15 -21.03 -12.02
N ILE A 117 12.79 -20.57 -13.10
CA ILE A 117 13.96 -21.22 -13.71
C ILE A 117 15.15 -20.27 -13.52
N PHE A 118 16.29 -20.80 -13.06
CA PHE A 118 17.49 -20.01 -12.81
C PHE A 118 18.37 -19.97 -14.06
N LYS A 119 18.69 -18.77 -14.55
CA LYS A 119 19.52 -18.57 -15.75
C LYS A 119 20.88 -19.25 -15.65
N GLY A 120 21.31 -19.85 -16.75
CA GLY A 120 22.61 -20.52 -16.85
C GLY A 120 22.71 -21.85 -16.09
N MET A 121 21.59 -22.40 -15.61
CA MET A 121 21.53 -23.69 -14.92
C MET A 121 21.02 -24.79 -15.86
N ALA A 122 21.14 -26.06 -15.43
CA ALA A 122 20.75 -27.22 -16.22
C ALA A 122 19.34 -27.13 -16.84
N ALA A 123 18.34 -26.66 -16.08
CA ALA A 123 16.97 -26.49 -16.58
C ALA A 123 16.76 -25.33 -17.57
N ASP A 124 17.57 -24.27 -17.49
CA ASP A 124 17.53 -23.15 -18.44
C ASP A 124 18.19 -23.57 -19.76
N LEU A 125 19.33 -24.26 -19.67
CA LEU A 125 20.08 -24.78 -20.82
C LEU A 125 19.32 -25.80 -21.67
N THR A 126 18.26 -26.43 -21.14
CA THR A 126 17.43 -27.34 -21.95
C THR A 126 16.44 -26.60 -22.83
N GLU A 127 16.08 -25.36 -22.49
CA GLU A 127 15.07 -24.52 -23.16
C GLU A 127 13.69 -25.21 -23.39
N GLN A 128 13.46 -26.32 -22.69
CA GLN A 128 12.29 -27.18 -22.84
C GLN A 128 11.32 -27.08 -21.66
N LEU A 129 11.76 -26.47 -20.55
CA LEU A 129 10.96 -26.20 -19.36
C LEU A 129 10.54 -24.74 -19.32
N TYR A 130 9.32 -24.50 -18.85
CA TYR A 130 8.73 -23.16 -18.77
C TYR A 130 8.16 -22.91 -17.37
N VAL A 131 8.21 -21.66 -16.93
CA VAL A 131 7.51 -21.25 -15.70
C VAL A 131 6.01 -21.44 -15.90
N GLY A 132 5.36 -22.18 -14.99
CA GLY A 132 3.96 -22.60 -15.13
C GLY A 132 3.77 -24.06 -15.60
N ASP A 133 4.85 -24.77 -15.91
CA ASP A 133 4.78 -26.22 -16.13
C ASP A 133 4.41 -26.96 -14.84
N ALA A 134 3.40 -27.82 -14.90
CA ALA A 134 3.10 -28.79 -13.86
C ALA A 134 3.95 -30.04 -14.08
N ILE A 135 4.68 -30.44 -13.04
CA ILE A 135 5.46 -31.68 -13.03
C ILE A 135 4.52 -32.81 -12.67
N LEU A 136 4.22 -33.65 -13.65
CA LEU A 136 3.35 -34.81 -13.50
C LEU A 136 4.13 -36.01 -12.96
N SER A 137 5.37 -36.22 -13.40
CA SER A 137 6.21 -37.31 -12.89
C SER A 137 7.71 -37.00 -12.98
N VAL A 138 8.51 -37.65 -12.15
CA VAL A 138 9.98 -37.56 -12.13
C VAL A 138 10.57 -38.97 -12.20
N ASN A 139 11.32 -39.29 -13.26
CA ASN A 139 11.91 -40.61 -13.50
C ASN A 139 10.87 -41.77 -13.41
N GLY A 140 9.62 -41.50 -13.82
CA GLY A 140 8.51 -42.45 -13.73
C GLY A 140 7.77 -42.48 -12.39
N GLU A 141 8.21 -41.74 -11.37
CA GLU A 141 7.49 -41.54 -10.10
C GLU A 141 6.41 -40.46 -10.27
N ASP A 142 5.14 -40.81 -10.12
CA ASP A 142 4.00 -39.89 -10.28
C ASP A 142 3.93 -38.89 -9.13
N LEU A 143 3.78 -37.60 -9.46
CA LEU A 143 3.73 -36.49 -8.50
C LEU A 143 2.39 -35.75 -8.52
N LYS A 144 1.37 -36.24 -9.23
CA LYS A 144 0.06 -35.57 -9.33
C LYS A 144 -0.59 -35.29 -7.97
N ASP A 145 -0.54 -36.27 -7.07
CA ASP A 145 -1.14 -36.20 -5.73
C ASP A 145 -0.09 -36.11 -4.62
N ALA A 146 1.16 -35.78 -4.97
CA ALA A 146 2.25 -35.68 -4.02
C ALA A 146 2.17 -34.37 -3.21
N THR A 147 2.66 -34.44 -1.97
CA THR A 147 2.90 -33.25 -1.16
C THR A 147 4.10 -32.45 -1.67
N HIS A 148 4.19 -31.17 -1.30
CA HIS A 148 5.36 -30.35 -1.65
C HIS A 148 6.68 -31.00 -1.25
N GLU A 149 6.76 -31.56 -0.04
CA GLU A 149 7.98 -32.18 0.47
C GLU A 149 8.36 -33.46 -0.28
N GLU A 150 7.38 -34.27 -0.67
CA GLU A 150 7.61 -35.48 -1.47
C GLU A 150 8.15 -35.14 -2.85
N ALA A 151 7.59 -34.12 -3.51
CA ALA A 151 8.10 -33.64 -4.79
C ALA A 151 9.55 -33.13 -4.70
N VAL A 152 9.88 -32.38 -3.64
CA VAL A 152 11.26 -31.94 -3.39
C VAL A 152 12.19 -33.14 -3.18
N LYS A 153 11.75 -34.16 -2.43
CA LYS A 153 12.52 -35.40 -2.22
C LYS A 153 12.74 -36.15 -3.52
N ALA A 154 11.72 -36.31 -4.36
CA ALA A 154 11.82 -36.97 -5.66
C ALA A 154 12.82 -36.26 -6.59
N LEU A 155 12.73 -34.93 -6.71
CA LEU A 155 13.64 -34.13 -7.54
C LEU A 155 15.10 -34.13 -7.02
N LYS A 156 15.29 -34.20 -5.69
CA LYS A 156 16.62 -34.32 -5.07
C LYS A 156 17.21 -35.72 -5.22
N ARG A 157 16.38 -36.76 -5.08
CA ARG A 157 16.77 -38.17 -5.25
C ARG A 157 17.11 -38.49 -6.70
N ALA A 158 16.49 -37.79 -7.65
CA ALA A 158 16.82 -37.92 -9.06
C ALA A 158 18.33 -37.67 -9.26
N GLY A 159 19.02 -38.61 -9.91
CA GLY A 159 20.47 -38.57 -10.08
C GLY A 159 20.93 -37.50 -11.07
N LYS A 160 22.07 -37.75 -11.72
CA LYS A 160 22.64 -36.85 -12.75
C LYS A 160 21.68 -36.61 -13.91
N MET A 161 20.88 -37.60 -14.28
CA MET A 161 19.88 -37.51 -15.34
C MET A 161 18.46 -37.54 -14.73
N VAL A 162 17.67 -36.53 -15.05
CA VAL A 162 16.29 -36.37 -14.57
C VAL A 162 15.36 -36.33 -15.78
N GLN A 163 14.45 -37.27 -15.86
CA GLN A 163 13.33 -37.26 -16.81
C GLN A 163 12.11 -36.68 -16.11
N LEU A 164 11.57 -35.59 -16.65
CA LEU A 164 10.39 -34.91 -16.15
C LEU A 164 9.27 -35.07 -17.16
N GLU A 165 8.12 -35.60 -16.75
CA GLU A 165 6.88 -35.47 -17.50
C GLU A 165 6.21 -34.19 -17.05
N VAL A 166 6.12 -33.20 -17.92
CA VAL A 166 5.56 -31.88 -17.62
C VAL A 166 4.36 -31.57 -18.51
N LYS A 167 3.43 -30.76 -18.01
CA LYS A 167 2.34 -30.21 -18.81
C LYS A 167 2.24 -28.73 -18.53
N TYR A 168 2.27 -27.91 -19.58
CA TYR A 168 2.08 -26.48 -19.43
C TYR A 168 0.63 -26.19 -19.10
N LEU A 169 0.36 -25.76 -17.86
CA LEU A 169 -1.00 -25.43 -17.41
C LEU A 169 -1.28 -23.96 -17.69
N ARG A 170 -1.86 -23.71 -18.87
CA ARG A 170 -2.27 -22.36 -19.32
C ARG A 170 -3.28 -21.72 -18.34
N GLU A 171 -4.10 -22.53 -17.66
CA GLU A 171 -5.06 -22.10 -16.63
C GLU A 171 -4.41 -21.78 -15.27
N VAL A 172 -3.22 -22.33 -14.97
CA VAL A 172 -2.52 -22.14 -13.68
C VAL A 172 -1.45 -21.05 -13.74
N THR A 173 -0.95 -20.74 -14.94
CA THR A 173 -0.02 -19.62 -15.19
C THR A 173 -0.57 -18.25 -14.72
N PRO A 174 -1.87 -17.93 -14.91
CA PRO A 174 -2.51 -16.77 -14.32
C PRO A 174 -2.41 -16.71 -12.80
N TYR A 175 -2.42 -17.84 -12.07
CA TYR A 175 -2.31 -17.84 -10.61
C TYR A 175 -0.92 -17.38 -10.15
N PHE A 176 0.15 -17.74 -10.86
CA PHE A 176 1.50 -17.22 -10.58
C PHE A 176 1.61 -15.73 -10.89
N ARG A 177 1.01 -15.27 -11.99
CA ARG A 177 0.94 -13.84 -12.30
C ARG A 177 0.14 -13.09 -11.25
N LYS A 178 -1.06 -13.57 -10.89
CA LYS A 178 -1.93 -12.98 -9.87
C LYS A 178 -1.23 -12.92 -8.52
N ALA A 179 -0.59 -14.02 -8.09
CA ALA A 179 0.19 -14.06 -6.85
C ALA A 179 1.38 -13.09 -6.88
N SER A 180 2.08 -12.95 -8.01
CA SER A 180 3.16 -11.97 -8.15
C SER A 180 2.65 -10.53 -8.11
N ILE A 181 1.59 -10.22 -8.87
CA ILE A 181 0.98 -8.88 -8.93
C ILE A 181 0.46 -8.50 -7.54
N ILE A 182 -0.29 -9.39 -6.89
CA ILE A 182 -0.84 -9.12 -5.57
C ILE A 182 0.25 -9.09 -4.50
N SER A 183 1.39 -9.78 -4.67
CA SER A 183 2.51 -9.69 -3.72
C SER A 183 3.13 -8.28 -3.65
N GLU A 184 2.99 -7.49 -4.72
CA GLU A 184 3.46 -6.09 -4.78
C GLU A 184 2.42 -5.08 -4.28
N VAL A 185 1.19 -5.51 -4.02
CA VAL A 185 0.11 -4.64 -3.56
C VAL A 185 0.10 -4.53 -2.04
N GLY A 186 0.27 -3.31 -1.53
CA GLY A 186 0.15 -2.99 -0.11
C GLY A 186 1.34 -3.42 0.74
N TRP A 187 1.15 -3.47 2.06
CA TRP A 187 2.19 -3.73 3.05
C TRP A 187 1.63 -4.49 4.24
N GLU A 188 2.54 -4.90 5.14
CA GLU A 188 2.19 -5.47 6.43
C GLU A 188 2.87 -4.70 7.55
N LEU A 189 2.17 -4.49 8.66
CA LEU A 189 2.75 -3.85 9.83
C LEU A 189 3.53 -4.89 10.64
N GLN A 190 4.85 -4.76 10.65
CA GLN A 190 5.74 -5.68 11.37
C GLN A 190 5.61 -5.56 12.90
N ARG A 191 5.16 -4.39 13.39
CA ARG A 191 5.05 -4.09 14.82
C ARG A 191 3.75 -3.37 15.13
N GLY A 192 3.18 -3.61 16.31
CA GLY A 192 2.03 -2.85 16.81
C GLY A 192 2.41 -1.41 17.13
N PHE A 193 1.51 -0.47 16.87
CA PHE A 193 1.73 0.94 17.18
C PHE A 193 1.99 1.15 18.68
N MET A 194 3.13 1.77 19.00
CA MET A 194 3.62 1.95 20.37
C MET A 194 3.75 0.67 21.20
N ALA A 195 3.82 -0.51 20.57
CA ALA A 195 3.99 -1.77 21.28
C ALA A 195 5.47 -1.98 21.63
N ASP A 196 5.78 -2.35 22.87
CA ASP A 196 7.17 -2.65 23.30
C ASP A 196 7.64 -4.02 22.78
N VAL A 197 6.69 -4.90 22.46
CA VAL A 197 6.89 -6.26 21.96
C VAL A 197 6.29 -6.36 20.54
N PRO A 198 6.96 -7.01 19.57
CA PRO A 198 6.33 -7.32 18.28
C PRO A 198 5.03 -8.11 18.52
N PRO A 199 3.93 -7.79 17.81
CA PRO A 199 2.69 -8.52 17.96
C PRO A 199 2.96 -9.98 17.56
N SER A 200 2.34 -10.91 18.27
CA SER A 200 2.24 -12.30 17.81
C SER A 200 1.71 -12.28 16.37
N PRO A 201 2.30 -13.02 15.41
CA PRO A 201 1.79 -13.04 14.06
C PRO A 201 0.31 -13.42 14.13
N PRO A 202 -0.59 -12.65 13.48
CA PRO A 202 -2.00 -12.99 13.47
C PRO A 202 -2.13 -14.42 12.93
N SER A 203 -2.94 -15.23 13.61
CA SER A 203 -3.25 -16.59 13.14
C SER A 203 -3.74 -16.53 11.70
N PRO A 204 -3.37 -17.50 10.84
CA PRO A 204 -3.69 -17.48 9.42
C PRO A 204 -5.18 -17.75 9.23
N ARG A 205 -6.03 -16.77 9.49
CA ARG A 205 -7.42 -16.79 9.05
C ARG A 205 -7.38 -16.67 7.53
N ARG A 206 -7.31 -17.83 6.84
CA ARG A 206 -7.44 -18.05 5.39
C ARG A 206 -7.14 -16.81 4.55
N ARG A 207 -5.87 -16.40 4.48
CA ARG A 207 -5.43 -15.44 3.48
C ARG A 207 -5.58 -16.10 2.13
N ARG A 208 -6.60 -15.72 1.37
CA ARG A 208 -6.72 -16.18 -0.01
C ARG A 208 -5.51 -15.66 -0.78
N ALA A 209 -4.90 -16.50 -1.60
CA ALA A 209 -3.66 -16.16 -2.31
C ALA A 209 -3.83 -15.00 -3.33
N ASP A 210 -5.07 -14.66 -3.67
CA ASP A 210 -5.49 -13.60 -4.59
C ASP A 210 -5.83 -12.27 -3.89
N THR A 211 -5.83 -12.25 -2.56
CA THR A 211 -6.34 -11.13 -1.76
C THR A 211 -5.26 -10.59 -0.82
N ARG A 212 -5.03 -9.29 -0.87
CA ARG A 212 -4.20 -8.56 0.10
C ARG A 212 -5.04 -7.75 1.05
N TYR A 213 -4.56 -7.66 2.28
CA TYR A 213 -5.16 -6.89 3.36
C TYR A 213 -4.21 -5.75 3.69
N VAL A 214 -4.54 -4.54 3.26
CA VAL A 214 -3.72 -3.34 3.45
C VAL A 214 -4.15 -2.65 4.74
N PRO A 215 -3.32 -2.66 5.79
CA PRO A 215 -3.68 -2.05 7.06
C PRO A 215 -3.72 -0.52 6.93
N LEU A 216 -4.76 0.08 7.50
CA LEU A 216 -5.05 1.52 7.40
C LEU A 216 -4.55 2.33 8.61
N LEU A 217 -4.05 1.66 9.65
CA LEU A 217 -3.54 2.32 10.84
C LEU A 217 -2.38 3.25 10.49
N MET A 218 -2.54 4.56 10.73
CA MET A 218 -1.58 5.63 10.41
C MET A 218 -1.20 5.70 8.92
N ALA A 219 -1.96 5.10 8.00
CA ALA A 219 -1.68 5.24 6.57
C ALA A 219 -1.92 6.69 6.11
N CYS A 220 -1.23 7.14 5.06
CA CYS A 220 -1.51 8.42 4.43
C CYS A 220 -2.45 8.18 3.24
N ILE A 221 -3.54 8.96 3.14
CA ILE A 221 -4.45 8.95 1.99
C ILE A 221 -4.29 10.28 1.28
N ALA A 222 -4.03 10.26 -0.02
CA ALA A 222 -3.85 11.47 -0.81
C ALA A 222 -4.52 11.38 -2.18
N LYS A 223 -4.74 12.56 -2.80
CA LYS A 223 -5.03 12.70 -4.23
C LYS A 223 -4.01 13.64 -4.85
N ASN A 224 -3.53 13.34 -6.06
CA ASN A 224 -2.62 14.21 -6.81
C ASN A 224 -1.39 14.63 -5.97
N LEU A 225 -0.75 13.69 -5.28
CA LEU A 225 0.43 13.97 -4.47
C LEU A 225 1.71 13.59 -5.21
N ARG A 226 1.85 12.33 -5.64
CA ARG A 226 3.01 11.89 -6.44
C ARG A 226 2.67 11.67 -7.91
N HIS A 227 1.42 11.33 -8.22
CA HIS A 227 0.97 11.12 -9.59
C HIS A 227 -0.05 12.19 -9.96
N ARG A 228 0.32 13.05 -10.92
CA ARG A 228 -0.61 14.06 -11.43
C ARG A 228 -1.67 13.37 -12.26
N ASP A 229 -2.90 13.35 -11.76
CA ASP A 229 -4.06 12.79 -12.45
C ASP A 229 -5.06 13.90 -12.79
N PRO A 230 -5.01 14.45 -14.02
CA PRO A 230 -5.91 15.51 -14.44
C PRO A 230 -7.38 15.08 -14.48
N GLU A 231 -7.66 13.77 -14.51
CA GLU A 231 -9.02 13.24 -14.52
C GLU A 231 -9.59 13.03 -13.10
N GLU A 232 -8.77 13.25 -12.06
CA GLU A 232 -9.12 13.12 -10.64
C GLU A 232 -9.75 11.77 -10.23
N ARG A 233 -9.40 10.69 -10.94
CA ARG A 233 -9.90 9.33 -10.76
C ARG A 233 -9.04 8.48 -9.85
N THR A 234 -7.85 8.94 -9.50
CA THR A 234 -6.86 8.20 -8.71
C THR A 234 -6.88 8.59 -7.23
N ILE A 235 -6.46 7.63 -6.41
CA ILE A 235 -6.30 7.72 -4.97
C ILE A 235 -4.99 7.04 -4.64
N GLU A 236 -4.18 7.69 -3.81
CA GLU A 236 -2.88 7.18 -3.38
C GLU A 236 -2.97 6.85 -1.88
N ILE A 237 -2.49 5.66 -1.50
CA ILE A 237 -2.44 5.20 -0.11
C ILE A 237 -0.98 4.86 0.19
N TYR A 238 -0.39 5.49 1.20
CA TYR A 238 0.99 5.24 1.60
C TYR A 238 1.05 4.54 2.96
N SER A 239 2.04 3.67 3.11
CA SER A 239 2.35 3.07 4.40
C SER A 239 2.77 4.14 5.42
N PRO A 240 2.64 3.86 6.73
CA PRO A 240 3.00 4.83 7.77
C PRO A 240 4.47 5.27 7.76
N ASP A 241 5.37 4.43 7.25
CA ASP A 241 6.78 4.73 7.07
C ASP A 241 7.09 5.47 5.74
N GLY A 242 6.09 5.66 4.88
CA GLY A 242 6.24 6.29 3.57
C GLY A 242 6.97 5.46 2.51
N VAL A 243 7.32 4.20 2.81
CA VAL A 243 8.12 3.33 1.93
C VAL A 243 7.27 2.69 0.83
N HIS A 244 6.07 2.25 1.17
CA HIS A 244 5.17 1.54 0.26
C HIS A 244 4.02 2.46 -0.17
N ALA A 245 3.58 2.28 -1.40
CA ALA A 245 2.46 3.02 -1.97
C ALA A 245 1.51 2.06 -2.70
N LEU A 246 0.22 2.35 -2.60
CA LEU A 246 -0.86 1.69 -3.33
C LEU A 246 -1.63 2.78 -4.07
N ALA A 247 -1.59 2.75 -5.40
CA ALA A 247 -2.39 3.62 -6.24
C ALA A 247 -3.65 2.87 -6.71
N LEU A 248 -4.80 3.47 -6.46
CA LEU A 248 -6.11 2.98 -6.91
C LEU A 248 -6.73 3.95 -7.90
N ARG A 249 -7.43 3.44 -8.91
CA ARG A 249 -8.18 4.25 -9.88
C ARG A 249 -9.63 3.81 -9.93
N ALA A 250 -10.54 4.77 -9.87
CA ALA A 250 -11.97 4.55 -10.03
C ALA A 250 -12.40 4.76 -11.48
N SER A 251 -13.60 4.28 -11.80
CA SER A 251 -14.22 4.50 -13.11
C SER A 251 -14.58 5.98 -13.38
N SER A 252 -14.73 6.80 -12.35
CA SER A 252 -15.07 8.22 -12.45
C SER A 252 -14.46 9.06 -11.32
N ALA A 253 -14.31 10.36 -11.55
CA ALA A 253 -13.80 11.31 -10.55
C ALA A 253 -14.70 11.37 -9.29
N GLN A 254 -16.02 11.25 -9.48
CA GLN A 254 -16.98 11.18 -8.38
C GLN A 254 -16.80 9.88 -7.57
N GLY A 255 -16.61 8.75 -8.25
CA GLY A 255 -16.30 7.46 -7.62
C GLY A 255 -15.03 7.53 -6.79
N ALA A 256 -13.96 8.10 -7.37
CA ALA A 256 -12.68 8.31 -6.69
C ALA A 256 -12.82 9.20 -5.44
N THR A 257 -13.56 10.31 -5.57
CA THR A 257 -13.83 11.20 -4.43
C THR A 257 -14.61 10.51 -3.32
N GLY A 258 -15.58 9.65 -3.67
CA GLY A 258 -16.30 8.85 -2.69
C GLY A 258 -15.39 7.87 -1.96
N TRP A 259 -14.55 7.13 -2.69
CA TRP A 259 -13.60 6.17 -2.12
C TRP A 259 -12.55 6.88 -1.25
N HIS A 260 -12.00 8.00 -1.72
CA HIS A 260 -11.09 8.84 -0.96
C HIS A 260 -11.67 9.25 0.40
N ARG A 261 -12.91 9.77 0.43
CA ARG A 261 -13.59 10.15 1.68
C ARG A 261 -13.78 8.96 2.63
N ALA A 262 -14.15 7.80 2.10
CA ALA A 262 -14.36 6.60 2.91
C ALA A 262 -13.05 6.09 3.52
N LEU A 263 -12.00 5.96 2.71
CA LEU A 263 -10.65 5.56 3.13
C LEU A 263 -10.09 6.54 4.18
N HIS A 264 -10.15 7.84 3.88
CA HIS A 264 -9.68 8.88 4.78
C HIS A 264 -10.43 8.88 6.12
N ALA A 265 -11.74 8.63 6.12
CA ALA A 265 -12.52 8.48 7.34
C ALA A 265 -12.11 7.24 8.15
N ALA A 266 -11.86 6.10 7.49
CA ALA A 266 -11.41 4.86 8.13
C ALA A 266 -10.02 5.02 8.78
N VAL A 267 -9.04 5.51 8.02
CA VAL A 267 -7.71 5.85 8.52
C VAL A 267 -7.79 6.77 9.72
N ARG A 268 -8.59 7.84 9.65
CA ARG A 268 -8.73 8.80 10.75
C ARG A 268 -9.34 8.18 12.01
N ARG A 269 -10.34 7.30 11.88
CA ARG A 269 -10.92 6.58 13.02
C ARG A 269 -9.88 5.64 13.66
N ALA A 270 -9.21 4.83 12.85
CA ALA A 270 -8.16 3.93 13.31
C ALA A 270 -7.04 4.70 14.01
N ALA A 271 -6.64 5.85 13.45
CA ALA A 271 -5.61 6.70 13.99
C ALA A 271 -5.99 7.32 15.34
N ARG A 272 -7.18 7.91 15.45
CA ARG A 272 -7.69 8.47 16.71
C ARG A 272 -7.79 7.42 17.81
N ALA A 273 -8.31 6.23 17.48
CA ALA A 273 -8.40 5.13 18.43
C ALA A 273 -7.02 4.67 18.93
N ALA A 274 -6.03 4.58 18.03
CA ALA A 274 -4.67 4.22 18.40
C ALA A 274 -3.98 5.29 19.26
N LEU A 275 -4.13 6.57 18.91
CA LEU A 275 -3.60 7.69 19.69
C LEU A 275 -4.25 7.78 21.08
N ALA A 276 -5.56 7.52 21.18
CA ALA A 276 -6.26 7.48 22.47
C ALA A 276 -5.69 6.39 23.39
N ARG A 277 -5.43 5.19 22.85
CA ARG A 277 -4.77 4.09 23.60
C ARG A 277 -3.32 4.43 23.99
N ALA A 278 -2.61 5.13 23.11
CA ALA A 278 -1.22 5.56 23.31
C ALA A 278 -1.07 6.76 24.27
N ARG A 279 -2.15 7.51 24.54
CA ARG A 279 -2.11 8.76 25.30
C ARG A 279 -1.38 8.68 26.64
N PRO A 280 -1.54 7.64 27.49
CA PRO A 280 -0.82 7.55 28.76
C PRO A 280 0.71 7.49 28.59
N ARG A 281 1.18 6.93 27.47
CA ARG A 281 2.61 6.82 27.13
C ARG A 281 3.14 8.08 26.45
N LEU A 282 2.32 8.74 25.64
CA LEU A 282 2.70 9.98 24.94
C LEU A 282 2.70 11.21 25.84
N ARG A 283 1.78 11.28 26.81
CA ARG A 283 1.59 12.46 27.66
C ARG A 283 2.85 12.86 28.45
N PRO A 284 3.61 11.94 29.06
CA PRO A 284 4.87 12.28 29.72
C PRO A 284 5.97 12.76 28.77
N LEU A 285 5.93 12.33 27.51
CA LEU A 285 6.95 12.63 26.50
C LEU A 285 6.70 13.99 25.81
N LEU A 286 5.44 14.28 25.49
CA LEU A 286 5.07 15.37 24.58
C LEU A 286 4.06 16.36 25.17
N GLY A 287 3.43 16.03 26.30
CA GLY A 287 2.22 16.71 26.76
C GLY A 287 0.96 16.20 26.06
N ASP A 288 -0.10 17.01 26.10
CA ASP A 288 -1.39 16.63 25.53
C ASP A 288 -1.42 16.84 24.01
N VAL A 289 -1.35 15.73 23.26
CA VAL A 289 -1.48 15.72 21.79
C VAL A 289 -2.93 16.02 21.40
N ARG A 290 -3.16 17.19 20.78
CA ARG A 290 -4.48 17.68 20.37
C ARG A 290 -4.85 17.25 18.95
N TYR A 291 -3.85 17.15 18.08
CA TYR A 291 -4.00 16.68 16.72
C TYR A 291 -2.79 15.82 16.35
N ALA A 292 -3.03 14.74 15.62
CA ALA A 292 -1.99 14.01 14.92
C ALA A 292 -2.56 13.38 13.64
N GLY A 293 -1.90 13.60 12.52
CA GLY A 293 -2.36 13.13 11.22
C GLY A 293 -1.47 13.57 10.06
N TRP A 294 -1.71 12.98 8.89
CA TRP A 294 -1.01 13.33 7.66
C TRP A 294 -1.53 14.62 7.05
N LEU A 295 -0.60 15.46 6.62
CA LEU A 295 -0.81 16.63 5.78
C LEU A 295 0.22 16.59 4.64
N ALA A 296 0.07 17.43 3.64
CA ALA A 296 1.14 17.69 2.69
C ALA A 296 1.89 18.98 3.10
N ARG A 297 3.22 18.99 3.04
CA ARG A 297 4.04 20.20 3.21
C ARG A 297 4.77 20.53 1.92
N ARG A 298 4.97 21.82 1.67
CA ARG A 298 5.95 22.26 0.67
C ARG A 298 7.34 22.32 1.32
N PRO A 299 8.41 21.79 0.69
CA PRO A 299 9.75 21.90 1.21
C PRO A 299 10.17 23.37 1.33
N PRO A 300 11.12 23.69 2.22
CA PRO A 300 11.69 25.03 2.31
C PRO A 300 12.30 25.41 0.95
N GLN A 301 11.89 26.56 0.40
CA GLN A 301 12.52 27.12 -0.79
C GLN A 301 13.75 27.90 -0.33
N ASP A 302 14.94 27.34 -0.51
CA ASP A 302 16.20 28.02 -0.21
C ASP A 302 16.48 29.07 -1.32
N HIS A 303 16.04 30.31 -1.08
CA HIS A 303 16.36 31.57 -1.79
C HIS A 303 16.02 31.73 -3.29
N MET A 304 15.69 32.99 -3.65
CA MET A 304 15.18 33.53 -4.94
C MET A 304 13.75 33.07 -5.30
N SER A 305 12.70 33.88 -5.24
CA SER A 305 12.59 35.29 -5.62
C SER A 305 11.53 36.00 -4.78
N ALA A 306 11.98 37.00 -4.01
CA ALA A 306 11.13 38.08 -3.55
C ALA A 306 10.81 39.00 -4.75
N SER A 307 9.93 38.54 -5.64
CA SER A 307 9.30 39.37 -6.64
C SER A 307 7.90 38.84 -6.86
N GLY A 308 6.90 39.60 -6.39
CA GLY A 308 5.52 39.34 -6.77
C GLY A 308 5.40 39.30 -8.29
N GLY A 309 4.85 38.23 -8.83
CA GLY A 309 4.68 38.06 -10.26
C GLY A 309 4.01 36.74 -10.62
N SER A 310 2.78 36.86 -11.12
CA SER A 310 2.02 35.89 -11.93
C SER A 310 1.48 34.63 -11.25
N ASP A 311 0.15 34.63 -11.07
CA ASP A 311 -0.72 33.44 -11.13
C ASP A 311 -0.47 32.71 -12.46
N SER A 312 0.49 31.78 -12.50
CA SER A 312 0.67 30.89 -13.66
C SER A 312 1.10 29.48 -13.25
N SER A 313 0.09 28.61 -13.18
CA SER A 313 0.06 27.18 -13.55
C SER A 313 0.98 26.11 -12.94
N ASP A 314 1.99 26.43 -12.11
CA ASP A 314 2.89 25.41 -11.53
C ASP A 314 2.80 25.24 -10.00
N GLU A 315 1.64 25.51 -9.39
CA GLU A 315 1.37 25.31 -7.95
C GLU A 315 1.33 23.82 -7.49
N ALA A 316 1.47 22.87 -8.43
CA ALA A 316 1.38 21.43 -8.16
C ALA A 316 2.72 20.78 -7.80
N ASP A 317 3.86 21.38 -8.19
CA ASP A 317 5.18 20.77 -8.00
C ASP A 317 5.73 21.04 -6.60
N GLY A 318 5.87 19.98 -5.80
CA GLY A 318 6.65 19.99 -4.56
C GLY A 318 5.89 19.68 -3.27
N TRP A 319 4.61 19.34 -3.29
CA TRP A 319 3.93 18.87 -2.07
C TRP A 319 4.44 17.48 -1.67
N GLN A 320 4.90 17.34 -0.43
CA GLN A 320 5.38 16.07 0.13
C GLN A 320 4.53 15.68 1.35
N PRO A 321 4.25 14.39 1.58
CA PRO A 321 3.54 13.97 2.77
C PRO A 321 4.39 14.29 4.01
N THR A 322 3.75 14.81 5.05
CA THR A 322 4.35 14.99 6.38
C THR A 322 3.34 14.57 7.43
N PHE A 323 3.80 13.85 8.44
CA PHE A 323 2.98 13.58 9.60
C PHE A 323 3.12 14.77 10.56
N VAL A 324 2.00 15.34 10.98
CA VAL A 324 1.97 16.51 11.86
C VAL A 324 1.37 16.12 13.19
N ALA A 325 2.01 16.50 14.29
CA ALA A 325 1.46 16.43 15.63
C ALA A 325 1.44 17.82 16.28
N ILE A 326 0.30 18.20 16.85
CA ILE A 326 0.14 19.47 17.58
C ILE A 326 -0.19 19.13 19.02
N THR A 327 0.67 19.60 19.93
CA THR A 327 0.49 19.42 21.38
C THR A 327 -0.10 20.69 21.99
N ASP A 328 -0.06 20.81 23.31
CA ASP A 328 -0.35 22.03 24.05
C ASP A 328 0.82 23.05 24.05
N ARG A 329 1.99 22.67 23.53
CA ARG A 329 3.21 23.51 23.59
C ARG A 329 3.85 23.74 22.24
N GLU A 330 3.75 22.78 21.33
CA GLU A 330 4.54 22.77 20.10
C GLU A 330 3.81 22.07 18.95
N ILE A 331 4.18 22.43 17.73
CA ILE A 331 3.86 21.68 16.52
C ILE A 331 5.13 20.93 16.09
N ARG A 332 4.97 19.64 15.81
CA ARG A 332 6.01 18.71 15.40
C ARG A 332 5.70 18.18 14.00
N LEU A 333 6.69 18.20 13.13
CA LEU A 333 6.63 17.66 11.77
C LEU A 333 7.54 16.44 11.66
N TYR A 334 7.04 15.36 11.07
CA TYR A 334 7.78 14.12 10.84
C TYR A 334 7.69 13.75 9.35
N GLU A 335 8.71 13.04 8.88
CA GLU A 335 8.73 12.49 7.52
C GLU A 335 7.90 11.19 7.43
N ALA A 336 7.82 10.45 8.54
CA ALA A 336 7.05 9.23 8.71
C ALA A 336 6.16 9.31 9.95
N ALA A 337 5.09 8.52 10.01
CA ALA A 337 4.27 8.42 11.21
C ALA A 337 5.09 7.79 12.36
N PRO A 338 5.27 8.49 13.49
CA PRO A 338 6.10 8.00 14.59
C PRO A 338 5.49 6.75 15.25
N TRP A 339 6.24 5.64 15.24
CA TRP A 339 5.74 4.32 15.67
C TRP A 339 6.10 3.93 17.11
N SER A 340 7.12 4.57 17.69
CA SER A 340 7.65 4.31 19.03
C SER A 340 7.76 5.61 19.85
N GLY A 341 7.84 5.51 21.18
CA GLY A 341 8.03 6.69 22.03
C GLY A 341 9.28 7.50 21.65
N GLU A 342 10.37 6.82 21.27
CA GLU A 342 11.58 7.46 20.75
C GLU A 342 11.32 8.22 19.44
N ALA A 343 10.63 7.61 18.47
CA ALA A 343 10.30 8.27 17.21
C ALA A 343 9.41 9.51 17.43
N TRP A 344 8.47 9.45 18.37
CA TRP A 344 7.67 10.61 18.79
C TRP A 344 8.51 11.74 19.40
N CYS A 345 9.67 11.42 20.00
CA CYS A 345 10.60 12.40 20.55
C CYS A 345 11.57 12.98 19.50
N ALA A 346 11.65 12.40 18.30
CA ALA A 346 12.59 12.78 17.25
C ALA A 346 11.87 13.35 16.00
N PRO A 347 11.19 14.51 16.10
CA PRO A 347 10.61 15.16 14.93
C PRO A 347 11.69 15.71 14.00
N ALA A 348 11.38 15.77 12.71
CA ALA A 348 12.24 16.43 11.73
C ALA A 348 12.28 17.95 11.96
N GLU A 349 11.14 18.52 12.34
CA GLU A 349 11.04 19.94 12.73
C GLU A 349 10.12 20.10 13.93
N CYS A 350 10.45 21.03 14.82
CA CYS A 350 9.63 21.38 15.96
C CYS A 350 9.56 22.89 16.14
N PHE A 351 8.34 23.41 16.36
CA PHE A 351 8.11 24.84 16.60
C PHE A 351 7.24 25.04 17.83
N GLY A 352 7.69 25.88 18.76
CA GLY A 352 6.89 26.27 19.92
C GLY A 352 5.62 27.03 19.47
N LEU A 353 4.45 26.60 19.94
CA LEU A 353 3.16 27.21 19.57
C LEU A 353 3.06 28.65 20.06
N ALA A 354 3.71 28.98 21.18
CA ALA A 354 3.72 30.35 21.67
C ALA A 354 4.34 31.35 20.68
N ALA A 355 5.31 30.91 19.88
CA ALA A 355 5.96 31.68 18.82
C ALA A 355 5.46 31.34 17.42
N THR A 356 4.41 30.52 17.29
CA THR A 356 3.83 30.10 16.01
C THR A 356 2.49 30.77 15.77
N ARG A 357 2.26 31.27 14.56
CA ARG A 357 1.01 31.92 14.15
C ARG A 357 0.53 31.36 12.82
N LEU A 358 -0.78 31.22 12.70
CA LEU A 358 -1.45 31.01 11.42
C LEU A 358 -1.41 32.33 10.64
N ALA A 359 -0.67 32.35 9.53
CA ALA A 359 -0.39 33.55 8.76
C ALA A 359 -1.36 33.77 7.60
N TRP A 360 -1.78 32.69 6.94
CA TRP A 360 -2.73 32.75 5.83
C TRP A 360 -3.44 31.39 5.69
N TRP A 361 -4.56 31.42 4.97
CA TRP A 361 -5.24 30.22 4.49
C TRP A 361 -5.69 30.46 3.04
N ARG A 362 -5.67 29.42 2.20
CA ARG A 362 -6.07 29.47 0.80
C ARG A 362 -6.78 28.18 0.41
N ARG A 363 -7.79 28.27 -0.43
CA ARG A 363 -8.35 27.11 -1.14
C ARG A 363 -7.77 27.05 -2.54
N ALA A 364 -7.20 25.92 -2.90
CA ALA A 364 -6.74 25.65 -4.25
C ALA A 364 -7.91 25.21 -5.14
N ALA A 365 -7.73 25.34 -6.46
CA ALA A 365 -8.59 24.67 -7.43
C ALA A 365 -8.54 23.15 -7.18
N GLY A 366 -9.69 22.47 -7.20
CA GLY A 366 -9.81 21.04 -6.82
C GLY A 366 -10.21 20.80 -5.36
N GLY A 367 -10.47 21.84 -4.57
CA GLY A 367 -11.08 21.72 -3.24
C GLY A 367 -10.12 21.44 -2.08
N ALA A 368 -8.84 21.22 -2.37
CA ALA A 368 -7.78 21.18 -1.37
C ALA A 368 -7.61 22.56 -0.70
N ALA A 369 -7.25 22.55 0.58
CA ALA A 369 -7.03 23.78 1.32
C ALA A 369 -5.66 23.76 1.99
N ALA A 370 -4.98 24.90 1.92
CA ALA A 370 -3.65 25.10 2.48
C ALA A 370 -3.66 26.23 3.49
N LEU A 371 -2.75 26.12 4.46
CA LEU A 371 -2.47 27.12 5.46
C LEU A 371 -0.98 27.42 5.53
N GLY A 372 -0.67 28.66 5.88
CA GLY A 372 0.69 29.13 6.13
C GLY A 372 0.92 29.31 7.62
N LEU A 373 1.99 28.73 8.13
CA LEU A 373 2.49 28.94 9.47
C LEU A 373 3.71 29.83 9.45
N ARG A 374 3.79 30.74 10.42
CA ARG A 374 4.97 31.54 10.73
C ARG A 374 5.40 31.20 12.14
N ALA A 375 6.60 30.64 12.28
CA ALA A 375 7.15 30.22 13.56
C ALA A 375 8.45 30.99 13.85
N GLY A 376 8.53 31.61 15.02
CA GLY A 376 9.77 32.16 15.54
C GLY A 376 10.70 31.02 15.97
N THR A 377 11.94 31.03 15.47
CA THR A 377 13.01 30.08 15.80
C THR A 377 14.25 30.85 16.26
N PRO A 378 15.21 30.20 16.94
CA PRO A 378 16.50 30.84 17.25
C PRO A 378 17.26 31.35 16.01
N ALA A 379 17.02 30.75 14.84
CA ALA A 379 17.62 31.14 13.56
C ALA A 379 16.80 32.21 12.81
N GLY A 380 15.71 32.72 13.40
CA GLY A 380 14.81 33.69 12.78
C GLY A 380 13.43 33.12 12.46
N LEU A 381 12.77 33.66 11.43
CA LEU A 381 11.40 33.31 11.08
C LEU A 381 11.36 32.11 10.11
N ALA A 382 10.75 31.01 10.55
CA ALA A 382 10.41 29.88 9.69
C ALA A 382 9.00 30.05 9.13
N VAL A 383 8.84 29.83 7.82
CA VAL A 383 7.53 29.79 7.15
C VAL A 383 7.27 28.38 6.63
N ARG A 384 6.11 27.80 6.96
CA ARG A 384 5.71 26.47 6.49
C ARG A 384 4.34 26.53 5.84
N ALA A 385 4.20 25.92 4.67
CA ALA A 385 2.91 25.75 4.01
C ALA A 385 2.45 24.30 4.19
N LEU A 386 1.26 24.12 4.77
CA LEU A 386 0.64 22.81 5.00
C LEU A 386 -0.68 22.74 4.25
N ARG A 387 -0.97 21.60 3.62
CA ARG A 387 -2.19 21.33 2.87
C ARG A 387 -2.87 20.10 3.46
N ALA A 388 -4.18 20.21 3.67
CA ALA A 388 -5.01 19.09 4.09
C ALA A 388 -5.86 18.60 2.90
N ASP A 389 -6.03 17.27 2.81
CA ASP A 389 -6.86 16.66 1.77
C ASP A 389 -8.36 16.80 2.04
N THR A 390 -8.75 17.10 3.29
CA THR A 390 -10.15 17.41 3.63
C THR A 390 -10.28 18.72 4.39
N PRO A 391 -11.37 19.49 4.17
CA PRO A 391 -11.67 20.69 4.96
C PRO A 391 -11.79 20.42 6.47
N HIS A 392 -12.23 19.21 6.85
CA HIS A 392 -12.36 18.82 8.25
C HIS A 392 -11.00 18.74 8.94
N ASP A 393 -9.99 18.17 8.27
CA ASP A 393 -8.67 18.06 8.89
C ASP A 393 -7.98 19.42 8.94
N LEU A 394 -8.18 20.28 7.93
CA LEU A 394 -7.71 21.66 8.00
C LEU A 394 -8.31 22.41 9.20
N ALA A 395 -9.62 22.28 9.41
CA ALA A 395 -10.30 22.90 10.55
C ALA A 395 -9.80 22.34 11.89
N ALA A 396 -9.56 21.02 11.97
CA ALA A 396 -9.00 20.38 13.15
C ALA A 396 -7.57 20.86 13.44
N VAL A 397 -6.74 21.02 12.42
CA VAL A 397 -5.38 21.57 12.52
C VAL A 397 -5.42 23.02 12.99
N ALA A 398 -6.25 23.85 12.35
CA ALA A 398 -6.39 25.27 12.72
C ALA A 398 -6.88 25.43 14.17
N GLY A 399 -7.88 24.65 14.58
CA GLY A 399 -8.36 24.63 15.97
C GLY A 399 -7.26 24.20 16.96
N ALA A 400 -6.55 23.10 16.67
CA ALA A 400 -5.46 22.62 17.53
C ALA A 400 -4.32 23.65 17.66
N LEU A 401 -3.99 24.36 16.58
CA LEU A 401 -2.98 25.44 16.59
C LEU A 401 -3.41 26.61 17.47
N VAL A 402 -4.67 27.08 17.33
CA VAL A 402 -5.19 28.21 18.11
C VAL A 402 -5.29 27.85 19.59
N ASP A 403 -5.91 26.72 19.91
CA ASP A 403 -6.07 26.25 21.28
C ASP A 403 -4.72 25.96 21.94
N GLY A 404 -3.81 25.31 21.22
CA GLY A 404 -2.47 25.03 21.70
C GLY A 404 -1.65 26.30 21.90
N ALA A 405 -1.73 27.30 21.02
CA ALA A 405 -1.07 28.58 21.22
C ALA A 405 -1.60 29.32 22.46
N HIS A 406 -2.91 29.31 22.69
CA HIS A 406 -3.51 29.92 23.88
C HIS A 406 -3.05 29.22 25.17
N HIS A 407 -3.00 27.90 25.16
CA HIS A 407 -2.45 27.13 26.29
C HIS A 407 -0.96 27.39 26.51
N ALA A 408 -0.16 27.43 25.46
CA ALA A 408 1.27 27.69 25.56
C ALA A 408 1.57 29.08 26.15
N VAL A 409 0.79 30.10 25.78
CA VAL A 409 0.90 31.45 26.36
C VAL A 409 0.48 31.47 27.82
N ARG A 410 -0.63 30.81 28.18
CA ARG A 410 -1.08 30.72 29.58
C ARG A 410 -0.14 29.96 30.50
N ALA A 411 0.63 29.02 29.94
CA ALA A 411 1.59 28.22 30.67
C ALA A 411 2.98 28.88 30.78
N MET A 412 3.19 30.07 30.20
CA MET A 412 4.42 30.82 30.43
C MET A 412 4.47 31.33 31.87
N PRO A 413 5.61 31.16 32.56
CA PRO A 413 5.81 31.61 33.94
C PRO A 413 5.80 33.13 34.09
#